data_AF-A0A2V6QCN6-F1
#
_entry.id   AF-A0A2V6QCN6-F1
#
_cell.length_a   1.000
_cell.length_b   1.000
_cell.length_c   1.000
_cell.angle_alpha   90.00
_cell.angle_beta   90.00
_cell.angle_gamma   90.00
#
_symmetry.space_group_name_H-M   'P 1'
#
loop_
_entity.id
_entity.type
_entity.pdbx_description
1 polymer ?
#
loop_
_entity_poly.entity_id
_entity_poly.type
_entity_poly.pdbx_seq_one_letter_code
_entity_poly.pdbx_strand_id
1 'polypeptide(L)'
;MKRLTAMLTAFVVVLGFGTAVWAEEKTLATQKSKDVVIALKSEAGQWTRGKNDFVLEFTSAKDKQPTDAGKVTLSTSMTMSGMTPMIAGAILKPDKTPGRYLGTIEFPDTGTRQVTVAWDGPAGKGSTKFSVPVR
;
A
#
# COMPACT_ATOMS: atom_id res chain seq x y z
N MET A 1 14.20 43.89 44.56
CA MET A 1 14.27 43.78 43.09
C MET A 1 14.43 42.31 42.71
N LYS A 2 13.36 41.63 42.31
CA LYS A 2 13.39 40.26 41.79
C LYS A 2 12.62 40.27 40.46
N ARG A 3 13.33 40.05 39.35
CA ARG A 3 12.75 40.00 38.00
C ARG A 3 12.21 38.59 37.77
N LEU A 4 10.90 38.47 37.57
CA LEU A 4 10.25 37.23 37.12
C LEU A 4 10.32 37.18 35.59
N THR A 5 11.06 36.19 35.09
CA THR A 5 11.11 35.85 33.67
C THR A 5 9.88 35.01 33.34
N ALA A 6 8.96 35.55 32.55
CA ALA A 6 7.81 34.82 32.03
C ALA A 6 8.25 33.96 30.83
N MET A 7 8.13 32.64 30.94
CA MET A 7 8.25 31.71 29.81
C MET A 7 6.94 31.74 29.01
N LEU A 8 7.01 32.16 27.74
CA LEU A 8 5.94 31.96 26.76
C LEU A 8 6.01 30.53 26.23
N THR A 9 5.06 29.69 26.61
CA THR A 9 4.83 28.38 26.00
C THR A 9 4.02 28.59 24.71
N ALA A 10 4.65 28.40 23.55
CA ALA A 10 3.95 28.42 22.28
C ALA A 10 3.11 27.14 22.12
N PHE A 11 1.79 27.30 22.18
CA PHE A 11 0.82 26.24 21.90
C PHE A 11 0.66 26.13 20.37
N VAL A 12 1.31 25.14 19.74
CA VAL A 12 1.11 24.85 18.32
C VAL A 12 -0.20 24.06 18.19
N VAL A 13 -1.26 24.74 17.75
CA VAL A 13 -2.51 24.11 17.33
C VAL A 13 -2.26 23.49 15.96
N VAL A 14 -2.07 22.17 15.91
CA VAL A 14 -2.15 21.42 14.66
C VAL A 14 -3.63 21.21 14.35
N LEU A 15 -4.15 21.98 13.39
CA LEU A 15 -5.49 21.80 12.83
C LEU A 15 -5.56 20.41 12.18
N GLY A 16 -6.36 19.53 12.79
CA GLY A 16 -6.63 18.19 12.31
C GLY A 16 -7.43 18.23 11.01
N PHE A 17 -6.74 18.10 9.88
CA PHE A 17 -7.36 17.64 8.64
C PHE A 17 -7.60 16.14 8.77
N GLY A 18 -8.85 15.73 8.58
CA GLY A 18 -9.31 14.34 8.70
C GLY A 18 -8.44 13.39 7.89
N THR A 19 -7.50 12.76 8.57
CA THR A 19 -6.84 11.56 8.05
C THR A 19 -7.81 10.43 8.29
N ALA A 20 -8.11 9.65 7.25
CA ALA A 20 -8.68 8.32 7.47
C ALA A 20 -7.63 7.55 8.29
N VAL A 21 -7.82 7.52 9.61
CA VAL A 21 -6.99 6.73 10.51
C VAL A 21 -7.51 5.31 10.36
N TRP A 22 -6.82 4.54 9.51
CA TRP A 22 -7.07 3.11 9.44
C TRP A 22 -6.61 2.51 10.76
N ALA A 23 -7.36 1.54 11.28
CA ALA A 23 -6.87 0.70 12.37
C ALA A 23 -5.58 -0.02 11.92
N GLU A 24 -4.85 -0.60 12.88
CA GLU A 24 -3.59 -1.30 12.63
C GLU A 24 -3.66 -2.18 11.37
N GLU A 25 -2.86 -1.81 10.36
CA GLU A 25 -2.85 -2.47 9.06
C GLU A 25 -2.16 -3.82 9.14
N LYS A 26 -2.86 -4.87 8.70
CA LYS A 26 -2.33 -6.22 8.68
C LYS A 26 -1.74 -6.54 7.31
N THR A 27 -0.60 -7.22 7.32
CA THR A 27 0.09 -7.61 6.08
C THR A 27 -0.57 -8.84 5.45
N LEU A 28 -0.99 -8.72 4.20
CA LEU A 28 -1.54 -9.80 3.38
C LEU A 28 -0.43 -10.58 2.70
N ALA A 29 0.56 -9.86 2.18
CA ALA A 29 1.68 -10.44 1.46
C ALA A 29 2.88 -9.50 1.47
N THR A 30 4.08 -10.07 1.47
CA THR A 30 5.34 -9.36 1.30
C THR A 30 6.14 -10.03 0.20
N GLN A 31 6.64 -9.24 -0.74
CA GLN A 31 7.43 -9.72 -1.87
C GLN A 31 8.67 -8.85 -2.03
N LYS A 32 9.86 -9.47 -1.90
CA LYS A 32 11.12 -8.83 -2.25
C LYS A 32 11.34 -8.91 -3.77
N SER A 33 11.80 -7.81 -4.35
CA SER A 33 12.26 -7.74 -5.74
C SER A 33 13.49 -6.85 -5.84
N LYS A 34 14.66 -7.47 -6.01
CA LYS A 34 15.97 -6.78 -6.03
C LYS A 34 16.13 -5.89 -4.79
N ASP A 35 16.14 -4.57 -5.01
CA ASP A 35 16.42 -3.52 -4.04
C ASP A 35 15.18 -3.00 -3.33
N VAL A 36 13.98 -3.49 -3.69
CA VAL A 36 12.72 -3.11 -3.05
C VAL A 36 12.02 -4.30 -2.40
N VAL A 37 11.33 -4.04 -1.30
CA VAL A 37 10.39 -4.94 -0.64
C VAL A 37 9.02 -4.30 -0.73
N ILE A 38 8.08 -5.04 -1.31
CA ILE A 38 6.70 -4.63 -1.51
C ILE A 38 5.82 -5.33 -0.48
N ALA A 39 5.09 -4.56 0.32
CA ALA A 39 4.12 -5.08 1.27
C ALA A 39 2.71 -4.67 0.86
N LEU A 40 1.82 -5.65 0.75
CA LEU A 40 0.40 -5.45 0.56
C LEU A 40 -0.30 -5.61 1.92
N LYS A 41 -1.07 -4.61 2.33
CA LYS A 41 -1.73 -4.56 3.64
C LYS A 41 -3.20 -4.19 3.50
N SER A 42 -4.02 -4.58 4.47
CA SER A 42 -5.40 -4.11 4.63
C SER A 42 -5.76 -4.14 6.11
N GLU A 43 -6.85 -3.46 6.48
CA GLU A 43 -7.36 -3.51 7.85
C GLU A 43 -7.77 -4.94 8.26
N ALA A 44 -8.40 -5.67 7.34
CA ALA A 44 -8.84 -7.04 7.58
C ALA A 44 -7.72 -8.08 7.55
N GLY A 45 -6.54 -7.76 6.98
CA GLY A 45 -5.46 -8.73 6.77
C GLY A 45 -5.75 -9.80 5.72
N GLN A 46 -6.85 -9.62 4.97
CA GLN A 46 -7.25 -10.48 3.86
C GLN A 46 -8.07 -9.66 2.86
N TRP A 47 -8.12 -10.12 1.63
CA TRP A 47 -9.11 -9.66 0.67
C TRP A 47 -10.36 -10.54 0.70
N THR A 48 -11.51 -9.93 0.48
CA THR A 48 -12.80 -10.61 0.39
C THR A 48 -13.47 -10.39 -0.95
N ARG A 49 -14.54 -11.14 -1.23
CA ARG A 49 -15.48 -10.76 -2.29
C ARG A 49 -15.99 -9.32 -2.06
N GLY A 50 -16.21 -8.59 -3.16
CA GLY A 50 -16.64 -7.20 -3.16
C GLY A 50 -15.48 -6.21 -3.12
N LYS A 51 -15.77 -4.97 -2.69
CA LYS A 51 -14.79 -3.89 -2.62
C LYS A 51 -13.81 -4.10 -1.46
N ASN A 52 -12.53 -3.91 -1.74
CA ASN A 52 -11.44 -3.96 -0.78
C ASN A 52 -10.62 -2.69 -0.89
N ASP A 53 -10.42 -2.04 0.25
CA ASP A 53 -9.42 -1.00 0.39
C ASP A 53 -8.13 -1.65 0.93
N PHE A 54 -6.97 -1.25 0.41
CA PHE A 54 -5.68 -1.79 0.79
C PHE A 54 -4.60 -0.72 0.72
N VAL A 55 -3.43 -1.07 1.23
CA VAL A 55 -2.22 -0.24 1.21
C VAL A 55 -1.11 -1.04 0.56
N LEU A 56 -0.38 -0.40 -0.35
CA LEU A 56 0.82 -0.94 -0.95
C LEU A 56 2.01 -0.10 -0.51
N GLU A 57 3.00 -0.73 0.10
CA GLU A 57 4.20 -0.07 0.59
C GLU A 57 5.45 -0.59 -0.12
N PHE A 58 6.32 0.33 -0.49
CA PHE A 58 7.65 0.07 -1.03
C PHE A 58 8.68 0.51 0.00
N THR A 59 9.55 -0.42 0.37
CA THR A 59 10.70 -0.14 1.24
C THR A 59 11.98 -0.63 0.59
N SER A 60 13.10 0.01 0.90
CA SER A 60 14.42 -0.40 0.44
C SER A 60 14.79 -1.73 1.10
N ALA A 61 15.24 -2.70 0.32
CA ALA A 61 15.70 -3.98 0.82
C ALA A 61 17.01 -3.87 1.63
N LYS A 62 17.71 -2.74 1.53
CA LYS A 62 19.00 -2.48 2.19
C LYS A 62 18.82 -2.02 3.63
N ASP A 63 17.93 -1.07 3.87
CA ASP A 63 17.78 -0.35 5.14
C ASP A 63 16.34 -0.28 5.64
N LYS A 64 15.38 -0.88 4.90
CA LYS A 64 13.95 -0.93 5.20
C LYS A 64 13.26 0.44 5.22
N GLN A 65 13.91 1.49 4.71
CA GLN A 65 13.31 2.82 4.65
C GLN A 65 12.27 2.93 3.53
N PRO A 66 11.21 3.74 3.71
CA PRO A 66 10.24 3.99 2.65
C PRO A 66 10.92 4.49 1.38
N THR A 67 10.50 3.97 0.23
CA THR A 67 11.16 4.22 -1.06
C THR A 67 10.14 4.68 -2.09
N ASP A 68 10.33 5.88 -2.65
CA ASP A 68 9.48 6.37 -3.71
C ASP A 68 9.63 5.54 -4.99
N ALA A 69 8.58 4.77 -5.31
CA ALA A 69 8.51 3.91 -6.48
C ALA A 69 7.92 4.61 -7.71
N GLY A 70 7.58 5.90 -7.60
CA GLY A 70 7.01 6.70 -8.69
C GLY A 70 5.64 6.19 -9.12
N LYS A 71 5.50 5.89 -10.42
CA LYS A 71 4.26 5.39 -11.01
C LYS A 71 4.10 3.91 -10.68
N VAL A 72 3.07 3.57 -9.91
CA VAL A 72 2.78 2.19 -9.52
C VAL A 72 1.45 1.72 -10.09
N THR A 73 1.41 0.47 -10.55
CA THR A 73 0.19 -0.24 -10.96
C THR A 73 0.09 -1.56 -10.24
N LEU A 74 -1.12 -1.92 -9.82
CA LEU A 74 -1.45 -3.25 -9.32
C LEU A 74 -2.60 -3.82 -10.15
N SER A 75 -2.40 -5.03 -10.66
CA SER A 75 -3.44 -5.82 -11.29
C SER A 75 -3.42 -7.24 -10.73
N THR A 76 -4.52 -7.93 -10.87
CA THR A 76 -4.68 -9.31 -10.45
C THR A 76 -5.20 -10.15 -11.61
N SER A 77 -4.83 -11.42 -11.64
CA SER A 77 -5.40 -12.39 -12.56
C SER A 77 -5.71 -13.70 -11.86
N MET A 78 -6.80 -14.36 -12.27
CA MET A 78 -7.10 -15.74 -11.90
C MET A 78 -7.20 -16.59 -13.16
N THR A 79 -6.40 -17.65 -13.24
CA THR A 79 -6.44 -18.61 -14.34
C THR A 79 -7.71 -19.45 -14.25
N MET A 80 -8.42 -19.58 -15.37
CA MET A 80 -9.60 -20.42 -15.50
C MET A 80 -9.33 -21.46 -16.60
N SER A 81 -9.58 -22.75 -16.34
CA SER A 81 -9.26 -23.81 -17.31
C SER A 81 -10.09 -23.63 -18.59
N GLY A 82 -9.42 -23.56 -19.74
CA GLY A 82 -10.09 -23.44 -21.03
C GLY A 82 -10.74 -22.08 -21.31
N MET A 83 -10.55 -21.08 -20.45
CA MET A 83 -11.08 -19.73 -20.61
C MET A 83 -9.98 -18.67 -20.46
N THR A 84 -10.25 -17.46 -20.98
CA THR A 84 -9.38 -16.31 -20.75
C THR A 84 -9.28 -16.02 -19.24
N PRO A 85 -8.08 -15.73 -18.70
CA PRO A 85 -7.93 -15.39 -17.30
C PRO A 85 -8.81 -14.20 -16.90
N MET A 86 -9.43 -14.30 -15.73
CA MET A 86 -10.16 -13.16 -15.17
C MET A 86 -9.15 -12.15 -14.64
N ILE A 87 -9.24 -10.89 -15.09
CA ILE A 87 -8.32 -9.82 -14.69
C ILE A 87 -9.08 -8.73 -13.92
N ALA A 88 -8.54 -8.28 -12.79
CA ALA A 88 -9.04 -7.10 -12.09
C ALA A 88 -7.89 -6.12 -11.82
N GLY A 89 -8.07 -4.86 -12.22
CA GLY A 89 -7.13 -3.77 -11.96
C GLY A 89 -7.50 -3.02 -10.68
N ALA A 90 -6.50 -2.60 -9.92
CA ALA A 90 -6.71 -1.71 -8.78
C ALA A 90 -6.58 -0.24 -9.21
N ILE A 91 -7.26 0.64 -8.47
CA ILE A 91 -7.00 2.07 -8.50
C ILE A 91 -6.00 2.36 -7.37
N LEU A 92 -4.88 3.00 -7.70
CA LEU A 92 -3.85 3.39 -6.72
C LEU A 92 -3.72 4.92 -6.70
N LYS A 93 -3.59 5.48 -5.50
CA LYS A 93 -3.27 6.89 -5.26
C LYS A 93 -2.07 6.98 -4.31
N PRO A 94 -1.05 7.80 -4.61
CA PRO A 94 0.02 8.07 -3.65
C PRO A 94 -0.54 8.58 -2.33
N ASP A 95 0.04 8.14 -1.23
CA ASP A 95 -0.22 8.67 0.11
C ASP A 95 0.76 9.79 0.47
N LYS A 96 0.55 10.46 1.61
CA LYS A 96 1.48 11.45 2.18
C LYS A 96 2.87 10.89 2.48
N THR A 97 2.98 9.58 2.72
CA THR A 97 4.26 8.91 2.97
C THR A 97 4.87 8.42 1.66
N PRO A 98 6.10 8.80 1.30
CA PRO A 98 6.77 8.29 0.11
C PRO A 98 6.82 6.76 0.07
N GLY A 99 6.56 6.18 -1.09
CA GLY A 99 6.52 4.72 -1.26
C GLY A 99 5.26 4.04 -0.74
N ARG A 100 4.28 4.80 -0.21
CA ARG A 100 2.99 4.27 0.23
C ARG A 100 1.88 4.69 -0.72
N TYR A 101 1.02 3.75 -1.07
CA TYR A 101 -0.09 3.94 -2.01
C TYR A 101 -1.38 3.39 -1.42
N LEU A 102 -2.42 4.22 -1.41
CA LEU A 102 -3.78 3.81 -1.05
C LEU A 102 -4.44 3.18 -2.28
N GLY A 103 -4.92 1.96 -2.11
CA GLY A 103 -5.49 1.16 -3.19
C GLY A 103 -6.92 0.75 -2.95
N THR A 104 -7.68 0.66 -4.04
CA THR A 104 -9.00 0.03 -4.04
C THR A 104 -9.07 -1.01 -5.16
N ILE A 105 -9.69 -2.16 -4.88
CA ILE A 105 -9.94 -3.21 -5.86
C ILE A 105 -11.24 -3.93 -5.53
N GLU A 106 -11.96 -4.41 -6.54
CA GLU A 106 -13.20 -5.16 -6.34
C GLU A 106 -13.08 -6.56 -6.95
N PHE A 107 -13.54 -7.56 -6.21
CA PHE A 107 -13.54 -8.95 -6.64
C PHE A 107 -14.96 -9.49 -6.76
N PRO A 108 -15.37 -10.00 -7.94
CA PRO A 108 -16.71 -10.54 -8.14
C PRO A 108 -16.85 -11.97 -7.58
N ASP A 109 -15.78 -12.60 -7.12
CA ASP A 109 -15.75 -13.96 -6.60
C ASP A 109 -14.57 -14.17 -5.63
N THR A 110 -14.54 -15.36 -5.01
CA THR A 110 -13.42 -15.81 -4.18
C THR A 110 -12.42 -16.61 -5.02
N GLY A 111 -11.22 -16.83 -4.48
CA GLY A 111 -10.18 -17.60 -5.16
C GLY A 111 -8.81 -16.95 -5.08
N THR A 112 -7.78 -17.74 -5.37
CA THR A 112 -6.41 -17.22 -5.35
C THR A 112 -6.15 -16.37 -6.58
N ARG A 113 -5.67 -15.15 -6.36
CA ARG A 113 -5.26 -14.22 -7.40
C ARG A 113 -3.75 -14.21 -7.52
N GLN A 114 -3.25 -14.25 -8.75
CA GLN A 114 -1.89 -13.83 -9.05
C GLN A 114 -1.89 -12.30 -9.14
N VAL A 115 -1.27 -11.66 -8.15
CA VAL A 115 -1.05 -10.22 -8.12
C VAL A 115 0.17 -9.90 -8.96
N THR A 116 0.08 -8.89 -9.81
CA THR A 116 1.21 -8.28 -10.51
C THR A 116 1.32 -6.83 -10.05
N VAL A 117 2.48 -6.48 -9.51
CA VAL A 117 2.83 -5.09 -9.17
C VAL A 117 3.92 -4.66 -10.14
N ALA A 118 3.78 -3.47 -10.71
CA ALA A 118 4.80 -2.84 -11.54
C ALA A 118 5.02 -1.39 -11.09
N TRP A 119 6.27 -0.94 -11.20
CA TRP A 119 6.68 0.41 -10.81
C TRP A 119 7.69 1.00 -11.78
N ASP A 120 7.69 2.32 -11.87
CA ASP A 120 8.61 3.13 -12.67
C ASP A 120 8.81 4.47 -11.97
N GLY A 121 9.99 4.67 -11.38
CA GLY A 121 10.26 5.86 -10.56
C GLY A 121 11.74 6.03 -10.19
N PRO A 122 12.03 6.97 -9.26
CA PRO A 122 13.40 7.32 -8.86
C PRO A 122 14.20 6.15 -8.31
N ALA A 123 13.53 5.20 -7.64
CA ALA A 123 14.14 3.98 -7.14
C ALA A 123 14.36 2.88 -8.21
N GLY A 124 14.08 3.19 -9.47
CA GLY A 124 14.21 2.29 -10.61
C GLY A 124 12.86 1.77 -11.14
N LYS A 125 12.96 0.82 -12.06
CA LYS A 125 11.83 0.20 -12.76
C LYS A 125 11.82 -1.30 -12.54
N GLY A 126 10.63 -1.86 -12.32
CA GLY A 126 10.49 -3.30 -12.16
C GLY A 126 9.06 -3.78 -12.10
N SER A 127 8.93 -5.10 -12.01
CA SER A 127 7.66 -5.77 -11.74
C SER A 127 7.90 -7.04 -10.94
N THR A 128 6.93 -7.41 -10.11
CA THR A 128 6.93 -8.67 -9.38
C THR A 128 5.54 -9.29 -9.38
N LYS A 129 5.49 -10.59 -9.13
CA LYS A 129 4.25 -11.35 -8.98
C LYS A 129 4.25 -12.15 -7.69
N PHE A 130 3.09 -12.25 -7.05
CA PHE A 130 2.86 -13.08 -5.87
C PHE A 130 1.39 -13.48 -5.79
N SER A 131 1.06 -14.46 -4.96
CA SER A 131 -0.30 -14.98 -4.84
C SER A 131 -0.98 -14.47 -3.58
N VAL A 132 -2.24 -14.06 -3.70
CA VAL A 132 -3.07 -13.61 -2.56
C VAL A 132 -4.45 -14.28 -2.66
N PRO A 133 -4.93 -14.94 -1.60
CA PRO A 133 -6.29 -15.49 -1.57
C PRO A 133 -7.33 -14.38 -1.37
N VAL A 134 -8.42 -14.47 -2.13
CA VAL A 134 -9.67 -13.73 -1.87
C VAL A 134 -10.66 -14.69 -1.20
N ARG A 135 -11.18 -14.32 -0.04
CA ARG A 135 -12.05 -15.16 0.80
C ARG A 135 -13.51 -14.73 0.83
#